data_AF-A0A3A1NFX6-F1
#
_entry.id   AF-A0A3A1NFX6-F1
#
_cell.length_a   1.000
_cell.length_b   1.000
_cell.length_c   1.000
_cell.angle_alpha   90.00
_cell.angle_beta   90.00
_cell.angle_gamma   90.00
#
_symmetry.space_group_name_H-M   'P 1'
#
loop_
_entity.id
_entity.type
_entity.pdbx_description
1 polymer ?
#
loop_
_entity_poly.entity_id
_entity_poly.type
_entity_poly.pdbx_seq_one_letter_code
_entity_poly.pdbx_strand_id
1 'polypeptide(L)'
;METQNLLYVLTTVLLFISCENDNLTDNIIKENDPPEEEVGIDNFSITQYGITWIFEEEPQHGQFVNGDHWVLGQVKIIRITNNLHAEGFTPSEHQDGSMVNPGTGNRQGYDGTLDSYDPSLNVNLKNNGKISIDNPLTLNTNESLVSTVSWLYNSETDKEPGCPNFNAGTNTPRPVLRSAAILTCLSETPPEGSFRPPYCGNDKSTQSSRTTNNVQTQFLSNLSPANIAGIPDVSAMERKFQRVWLDHVNESFGSYLHPSENMPDYGREMAKDIGDLALLLQLDFSALPGSPSKDVLLHRFIQLGIDLTGISDNGGSWPPNGGFQMGRKFPILFAGMLLGDQHMMEVGDWTTLFQEDAQTFYVTQTEIDITNSNAWNPDSRITNPLPYSELELGLPEWGIRHATQPTRDALNWDAPYRHINGVANSGFVLAAHIMGLKEDWNHPALFDYMDRWWDLTDGAADAQQTTLFTKNMWQEYRADYPPVWKQQ
;
A
#
# COMPACT_ATOMS: atom_id res chain seq x y z
N MET A 1 50.28 -49.89 -39.69
CA MET A 1 49.41 -48.70 -39.54
C MET A 1 49.04 -48.55 -38.06
N GLU A 2 49.96 -48.43 -37.09
CA GLU A 2 51.14 -47.54 -36.96
C GLU A 2 50.70 -46.07 -36.78
N THR A 3 50.70 -45.49 -35.55
CA THR A 3 51.82 -44.97 -34.69
C THR A 3 52.34 -43.59 -35.15
N GLN A 4 52.74 -42.61 -34.31
CA GLN A 4 52.96 -42.45 -32.85
C GLN A 4 52.78 -40.93 -32.50
N ASN A 5 52.97 -40.28 -31.34
CA ASN A 5 53.46 -40.50 -29.94
C ASN A 5 52.80 -39.35 -29.07
N LEU A 6 52.82 -39.15 -27.74
CA LEU A 6 53.57 -39.57 -26.53
C LEU A 6 54.99 -38.97 -26.36
N LEU A 7 55.49 -38.52 -25.19
CA LEU A 7 54.98 -38.44 -23.78
C LEU A 7 55.86 -37.45 -22.95
N TYR A 8 55.42 -37.06 -21.74
CA TYR A 8 56.18 -36.69 -20.50
C TYR A 8 55.91 -35.35 -19.78
N VAL A 9 56.19 -35.36 -18.46
CA VAL A 9 55.43 -34.70 -17.36
C VAL A 9 56.29 -34.70 -16.05
N LEU A 10 56.14 -33.69 -15.15
CA LEU A 10 56.60 -33.61 -13.71
C LEU A 10 58.14 -33.57 -13.40
N THR A 11 58.75 -32.93 -12.37
CA THR A 11 58.38 -31.89 -11.33
C THR A 11 59.65 -31.27 -10.64
N THR A 12 59.50 -30.20 -9.83
CA THR A 12 60.28 -29.81 -8.59
C THR A 12 61.78 -29.38 -8.66
N VAL A 13 62.39 -28.54 -7.78
CA VAL A 13 61.99 -27.43 -6.85
C VAL A 13 63.24 -26.72 -6.21
N LEU A 14 63.09 -25.62 -5.42
CA LEU A 14 64.08 -24.83 -4.61
C LEU A 14 65.08 -23.89 -5.37
N LEU A 15 65.76 -22.86 -4.77
CA LEU A 15 65.39 -21.71 -3.88
C LEU A 15 66.66 -20.78 -3.67
N PHE A 16 66.48 -19.52 -3.21
CA PHE A 16 67.40 -18.61 -2.42
C PHE A 16 67.97 -17.26 -3.00
N ILE A 17 67.43 -16.14 -2.45
CA ILE A 17 68.08 -14.94 -1.82
C ILE A 17 68.73 -13.74 -2.61
N SER A 18 68.52 -12.53 -2.02
CA SER A 18 69.12 -11.17 -2.23
C SER A 18 68.75 -10.38 -3.50
N CYS A 19 68.64 -9.04 -3.50
CA CYS A 19 69.13 -8.00 -2.56
C CYS A 19 68.19 -6.77 -2.45
N GLU A 20 68.55 -5.77 -1.64
CA GLU A 20 67.77 -4.54 -1.32
C GLU A 20 67.82 -3.44 -2.40
N ASN A 21 66.90 -2.47 -2.31
CA ASN A 21 67.22 -1.03 -2.34
C ASN A 21 66.02 -0.15 -1.93
N ASP A 22 66.29 0.91 -1.17
CA ASP A 22 65.31 1.91 -0.72
C ASP A 22 64.96 2.95 -1.79
N ASN A 23 63.79 3.58 -1.64
CA ASN A 23 63.68 5.05 -1.40
C ASN A 23 62.22 5.44 -1.13
N LEU A 24 61.90 5.81 0.11
CA LEU A 24 60.60 6.35 0.53
C LEU A 24 60.75 7.81 0.97
N THR A 25 60.28 8.74 0.14
CA THR A 25 59.78 10.08 0.54
C THR A 25 59.10 10.73 -0.66
N ASP A 26 57.78 10.89 -0.61
CA ASP A 26 57.22 12.22 -0.33
C ASP A 26 55.78 12.12 0.16
N ASN A 27 55.41 12.98 1.11
CA ASN A 27 54.07 12.98 1.71
C ASN A 27 53.15 13.94 0.96
N ILE A 28 52.03 13.44 0.44
CA ILE A 28 50.82 14.25 0.27
C ILE A 28 49.83 13.76 1.33
N ILE A 29 49.43 14.69 2.19
CA ILE A 29 48.52 14.45 3.30
C ILE A 29 47.16 14.07 2.70
N LYS A 30 46.69 12.84 2.99
CA LYS A 30 45.25 12.61 3.02
C LYS A 30 44.72 13.37 4.23
N GLU A 31 43.74 14.24 4.03
CA GLU A 31 42.96 14.74 5.16
C GLU A 31 42.28 13.54 5.81
N ASN A 32 42.33 13.46 7.14
CA ASN A 32 41.69 12.37 7.85
C ASN A 32 40.19 12.65 7.89
N ASP A 33 39.40 11.76 7.31
CA ASP A 33 38.06 11.54 7.84
C ASP A 33 38.19 11.28 9.35
N PRO A 34 37.30 11.83 10.20
CA PRO A 34 37.24 11.41 11.58
C PRO A 34 37.00 9.89 11.61
N PRO A 35 37.60 9.14 12.55
CA PRO A 35 37.32 7.72 12.65
C PRO A 35 35.83 7.52 12.85
N GLU A 36 35.24 6.54 12.16
CA GLU A 36 33.99 5.95 12.63
C GLU A 36 34.25 5.48 14.06
N GLU A 37 33.54 6.05 15.04
CA GLU A 37 33.67 5.59 16.41
C GLU A 37 33.25 4.12 16.46
N GLU A 38 34.07 3.27 17.09
CA GLU A 38 33.75 1.85 17.29
C GLU A 38 32.55 1.73 18.24
N VAL A 39 31.36 1.81 17.66
CA VAL A 39 30.09 1.53 18.34
C VAL A 39 30.20 0.14 18.97
N GLY A 40 29.90 0.06 20.27
CA GLY A 40 29.95 -1.19 21.02
C GLY A 40 29.22 -2.31 20.29
N ILE A 41 29.90 -3.45 20.13
CA ILE A 41 29.51 -4.56 19.23
C ILE A 41 28.16 -5.21 19.62
N ASP A 42 27.67 -4.95 20.83
CA ASP A 42 26.52 -5.62 21.45
C ASP A 42 25.22 -4.79 21.52
N ASN A 43 25.10 -3.66 20.81
CA ASN A 43 23.88 -2.85 20.82
C ASN A 43 22.69 -3.58 20.19
N PHE A 44 21.58 -3.71 20.94
CA PHE A 44 20.38 -4.41 20.48
C PHE A 44 19.72 -3.73 19.27
N SER A 45 19.14 -4.54 18.38
CA SER A 45 18.47 -4.05 17.17
C SER A 45 17.30 -4.93 16.72
N ILE A 46 16.31 -4.31 16.07
CA ILE A 46 15.18 -4.97 15.43
C ILE A 46 15.28 -4.73 13.94
N THR A 47 15.15 -5.79 13.12
CA THR A 47 15.21 -5.70 11.65
C THR A 47 13.92 -6.19 11.02
N GLN A 48 13.28 -5.35 10.21
CA GLN A 48 12.06 -5.68 9.48
C GLN A 48 12.09 -5.10 8.06
N TYR A 49 11.76 -5.92 7.06
CA TYR A 49 11.68 -5.54 5.63
C TYR A 49 12.89 -4.77 5.08
N GLY A 50 14.08 -5.11 5.57
CA GLY A 50 15.35 -4.53 5.16
C GLY A 50 15.74 -3.24 5.88
N ILE A 51 14.93 -2.77 6.85
CA ILE A 51 15.21 -1.66 7.75
C ILE A 51 15.61 -2.22 9.11
N THR A 52 16.62 -1.63 9.76
CA THR A 52 17.10 -2.00 11.10
C THR A 52 17.09 -0.78 12.02
N TRP A 53 16.33 -0.86 13.12
CA TRP A 53 16.37 0.11 14.21
C TRP A 53 17.35 -0.39 15.28
N ILE A 54 18.31 0.45 15.68
CA ILE A 54 19.32 0.15 16.72
C ILE A 54 19.08 1.04 17.93
N PHE A 55 19.02 0.44 19.11
CA PHE A 55 18.62 1.10 20.36
C PHE A 55 19.82 1.46 21.24
N GLU A 56 19.65 2.41 22.16
CA GLU A 56 20.65 2.72 23.20
C GLU A 56 20.77 1.60 24.25
N GLU A 57 19.64 0.99 24.59
CA GLU A 57 19.50 -0.14 25.53
C GLU A 57 18.50 -1.15 24.95
N GLU A 58 18.55 -2.42 25.35
CA GLU A 58 17.57 -3.43 24.89
C GLU A 58 16.17 -3.15 25.48
N PRO A 59 15.14 -2.87 24.66
CA PRO A 59 13.78 -2.71 25.14
C PRO A 59 13.10 -4.07 25.30
N GLN A 60 12.14 -4.18 26.23
CA GLN A 60 11.16 -5.28 26.14
C GLN A 60 10.35 -5.11 24.84
N HIS A 61 10.29 -6.16 24.03
CA HIS A 61 9.81 -6.10 22.66
C HIS A 61 9.01 -7.34 22.26
N GLY A 62 8.35 -7.28 21.11
CA GLY A 62 7.66 -8.41 20.50
C GLY A 62 7.11 -8.07 19.10
N GLN A 63 6.08 -8.81 18.69
CA GLN A 63 5.36 -8.62 17.44
C GLN A 63 3.84 -8.63 17.66
N PHE A 64 3.11 -8.00 16.74
CA PHE A 64 1.66 -8.16 16.58
C PHE A 64 1.35 -9.34 15.64
N VAL A 65 0.07 -9.74 15.54
CA VAL A 65 -0.35 -10.89 14.71
C VAL A 65 0.04 -10.77 13.22
N ASN A 66 0.14 -9.56 12.68
CA ASN A 66 0.54 -9.35 11.28
C ASN A 66 2.06 -9.48 11.05
N GLY A 67 2.86 -9.45 12.13
CA GLY A 67 4.33 -9.51 12.11
C GLY A 67 5.05 -8.17 12.33
N ASP A 68 4.33 -7.04 12.45
CA ASP A 68 4.95 -5.75 12.80
C ASP A 68 5.44 -5.75 14.25
N HIS A 69 6.51 -5.00 14.53
CA HIS A 69 7.16 -4.99 15.83
C HIS A 69 6.60 -3.96 16.81
N TRP A 70 6.65 -4.30 18.10
CA TRP A 70 6.43 -3.37 19.20
C TRP A 70 7.56 -3.38 20.23
N VAL A 71 7.67 -2.26 20.95
CA VAL A 71 8.54 -2.04 22.11
C VAL A 71 7.74 -1.43 23.26
N LEU A 72 8.13 -1.74 24.50
CA LEU A 72 7.43 -1.32 25.72
C LEU A 72 8.16 -0.17 26.42
N GLY A 73 7.43 0.89 26.75
CA GLY A 73 7.99 2.09 27.38
C GLY A 73 8.75 2.99 26.39
N GLN A 74 9.06 4.22 26.80
CA GLN A 74 9.84 5.14 25.98
C GLN A 74 11.21 4.53 25.66
N VAL A 75 11.60 4.54 24.39
CA VAL A 75 12.90 4.03 23.92
C VAL A 75 13.72 5.14 23.27
N LYS A 76 15.04 4.89 23.14
CA LYS A 76 15.95 5.68 22.32
C LYS A 76 16.47 4.85 21.16
N ILE A 77 16.36 5.37 19.95
CA ILE A 77 16.93 4.80 18.73
C ILE A 77 18.13 5.67 18.35
N ILE A 78 19.32 5.08 18.37
CA ILE A 78 20.61 5.76 18.14
C ILE A 78 21.06 5.67 16.69
N ARG A 79 20.56 4.68 15.92
CA ARG A 79 20.85 4.55 14.49
C ARG A 79 19.72 3.82 13.79
N ILE A 80 19.43 4.22 12.57
CA ILE A 80 18.61 3.46 11.61
C ILE A 80 19.48 3.19 10.39
N THR A 81 19.46 1.95 9.91
CA THR A 81 20.20 1.49 8.74
C THR A 81 19.29 0.65 7.86
N ASN A 82 19.63 0.49 6.58
CA ASN A 82 18.99 -0.48 5.71
C ASN A 82 20.02 -1.41 5.05
N ASN A 83 19.56 -2.53 4.48
CA ASN A 83 20.39 -3.48 3.72
C ASN A 83 19.87 -3.78 2.30
N LEU A 84 19.02 -2.91 1.75
CA LEU A 84 18.39 -3.12 0.45
C LEU A 84 19.16 -2.48 -0.71
N HIS A 85 19.99 -1.46 -0.44
CA HIS A 85 20.68 -0.74 -1.49
C HIS A 85 21.67 -1.60 -2.29
N ALA A 86 21.82 -1.27 -3.56
CA ALA A 86 22.79 -1.90 -4.44
C ALA A 86 24.23 -1.41 -4.15
N GLU A 87 25.21 -2.29 -4.34
CA GLU A 87 26.63 -1.95 -4.20
C GLU A 87 26.99 -0.74 -5.09
N GLY A 88 27.63 0.27 -4.50
CA GLY A 88 27.99 1.52 -5.17
C GLY A 88 26.95 2.65 -5.05
N PHE A 89 25.75 2.38 -4.51
CA PHE A 89 24.76 3.40 -4.18
C PHE A 89 24.73 3.69 -2.67
N THR A 90 24.66 4.97 -2.31
CA THR A 90 24.62 5.45 -0.92
C THR A 90 23.52 6.52 -0.80
N PRO A 91 22.62 6.45 0.20
CA PRO A 91 21.53 7.41 0.34
C PRO A 91 22.06 8.80 0.70
N SER A 92 21.45 9.85 0.13
CA SER A 92 21.69 11.22 0.57
C SER A 92 21.07 11.47 1.96
N GLU A 93 21.45 12.57 2.63
CA GLU A 93 20.98 12.90 3.98
C GLU A 93 19.44 12.97 4.09
N HIS A 94 18.73 13.28 3.00
CA HIS A 94 17.28 13.43 2.97
C HIS A 94 16.54 12.19 2.43
N GLN A 95 17.20 11.04 2.33
CA GLN A 95 16.62 9.76 1.90
C GLN A 95 16.57 8.76 3.07
N ASP A 96 15.86 7.64 2.87
CA ASP A 96 15.56 6.64 3.93
C ASP A 96 14.92 7.24 5.20
N GLY A 97 14.18 8.33 5.04
CA GLY A 97 13.62 9.09 6.13
C GLY A 97 12.61 8.30 6.96
N SER A 98 12.36 8.79 8.17
CA SER A 98 11.33 8.24 9.07
C SER A 98 10.40 9.33 9.55
N MET A 99 9.16 8.97 9.87
CA MET A 99 8.16 9.84 10.50
C MET A 99 7.59 9.15 11.74
N VAL A 100 7.46 9.89 12.85
CA VAL A 100 6.65 9.49 14.00
C VAL A 100 5.19 9.92 13.76
N ASN A 101 4.24 9.02 14.02
CA ASN A 101 2.79 9.25 13.95
C ASN A 101 2.36 10.10 12.73
N PRO A 102 2.67 9.66 11.49
CA PRO A 102 2.44 10.47 10.29
C PRO A 102 1.00 10.98 10.18
N GLY A 103 0.87 12.28 9.92
CA GLY A 103 -0.38 12.94 9.59
C GLY A 103 -0.69 12.86 8.09
N THR A 104 -1.94 13.10 7.75
CA THR A 104 -2.59 12.75 6.46
C THR A 104 -2.50 13.83 5.37
N GLY A 105 -1.50 14.70 5.49
CA GLY A 105 -1.30 15.84 4.59
C GLY A 105 -0.49 15.49 3.34
N ASN A 106 -0.26 16.49 2.48
CA ASN A 106 0.62 16.36 1.30
C ASN A 106 2.12 16.60 1.62
N ARG A 107 2.53 16.40 2.88
CA ARG A 107 3.89 16.65 3.40
C ARG A 107 4.45 15.36 4.01
N GLN A 108 5.72 15.08 3.75
CA GLN A 108 6.36 13.80 4.13
C GLN A 108 7.83 14.01 4.52
N GLY A 109 8.34 13.16 5.42
CA GLY A 109 9.72 13.18 5.92
C GLY A 109 10.56 12.00 5.46
N TYR A 110 10.21 11.35 4.35
CA TYR A 110 10.80 10.10 3.86
C TYR A 110 11.88 10.32 2.78
N ASP A 111 11.60 11.14 1.77
CA ASP A 111 12.48 11.31 0.61
C ASP A 111 12.51 12.76 0.10
N GLY A 112 13.71 13.35 0.10
CA GLY A 112 14.01 14.72 -0.29
C GLY A 112 14.01 15.04 -1.78
N THR A 113 13.78 14.06 -2.65
CA THR A 113 13.70 14.27 -4.11
C THR A 113 12.33 14.79 -4.58
N LEU A 114 11.34 14.85 -3.68
CA LEU A 114 9.97 15.28 -3.97
C LEU A 114 9.67 16.66 -3.37
N ASP A 115 8.92 17.51 -4.08
CA ASP A 115 8.43 18.80 -3.57
C ASP A 115 7.59 18.68 -2.28
N SER A 116 7.03 17.50 -2.01
CA SER A 116 6.30 17.17 -0.78
C SER A 116 7.20 17.01 0.45
N TYR A 117 8.53 16.97 0.29
CA TYR A 117 9.44 16.75 1.40
C TYR A 117 9.46 17.90 2.39
N ASP A 118 9.40 17.54 3.67
CA ASP A 118 9.55 18.44 4.79
C ASP A 118 10.60 17.91 5.77
N PRO A 119 11.78 18.55 5.90
CA PRO A 119 12.81 18.07 6.81
C PRO A 119 12.39 18.14 8.28
N SER A 120 11.37 18.94 8.63
CA SER A 120 10.82 18.95 10.00
C SER A 120 10.03 17.68 10.37
N LEU A 121 9.63 16.89 9.35
CA LEU A 121 8.96 15.60 9.52
C LEU A 121 9.94 14.41 9.54
N ASN A 122 11.16 14.58 9.02
CA ASN A 122 12.17 13.52 8.99
C ASN A 122 12.86 13.36 10.35
N VAL A 123 12.37 12.46 11.19
CA VAL A 123 12.90 12.26 12.54
C VAL A 123 14.31 11.65 12.57
N ASN A 124 14.85 11.21 11.42
CA ASN A 124 16.26 10.83 11.30
C ASN A 124 17.21 12.04 11.38
N LEU A 125 16.72 13.28 11.20
CA LEU A 125 17.50 14.53 11.10
C LEU A 125 17.23 15.51 12.26
N LYS A 126 16.97 14.95 13.45
CA LYS A 126 16.66 15.67 14.68
C LYS A 126 17.73 16.73 15.02
N ASN A 127 17.30 17.95 15.36
CA ASN A 127 18.19 19.08 15.73
C ASN A 127 19.20 19.52 14.64
N ASN A 128 18.88 19.33 13.35
CA ASN A 128 19.78 19.58 12.21
C ASN A 128 21.03 18.67 12.20
N GLY A 129 20.89 17.44 12.69
CA GLY A 129 21.92 16.41 12.59
C GLY A 129 21.31 15.02 12.51
N LYS A 130 22.04 14.07 11.92
CA LYS A 130 21.62 12.67 11.89
C LYS A 130 21.49 12.12 13.31
N ILE A 131 20.58 11.18 13.53
CA ILE A 131 20.46 10.46 14.80
C ILE A 131 21.75 9.69 15.11
N SER A 132 22.17 9.73 16.38
CA SER A 132 23.39 9.13 16.90
C SER A 132 23.25 8.76 18.39
N ILE A 133 24.32 8.29 19.03
CA ILE A 133 24.38 8.09 20.48
C ILE A 133 24.24 9.42 21.26
N ASP A 134 24.80 10.52 20.75
CA ASP A 134 24.68 11.87 21.33
C ASP A 134 23.37 12.59 20.94
N ASN A 135 22.76 12.20 19.82
CA ASN A 135 21.52 12.77 19.30
C ASN A 135 20.44 11.69 19.05
N PRO A 136 20.02 10.93 20.07
CA PRO A 136 19.08 9.82 19.88
C PRO A 136 17.68 10.31 19.49
N LEU A 137 17.01 9.54 18.63
CA LEU A 137 15.57 9.64 18.46
C LEU A 137 14.89 9.04 19.70
N THR A 138 14.18 9.88 20.44
CA THR A 138 13.31 9.43 21.54
C THR A 138 11.97 9.05 20.92
N LEU A 139 11.56 7.80 21.05
CA LEU A 139 10.24 7.31 20.65
C LEU A 139 9.43 7.08 21.93
N ASN A 140 8.35 7.84 22.10
CA ASN A 140 7.53 7.83 23.31
C ASN A 140 6.44 6.76 23.25
N THR A 141 5.91 6.39 24.41
CA THR A 141 4.72 5.54 24.49
C THR A 141 3.56 6.17 23.73
N ASN A 142 2.87 5.37 22.92
CA ASN A 142 1.82 5.77 21.98
C ASN A 142 2.33 6.49 20.72
N GLU A 143 3.54 6.13 20.28
CA GLU A 143 4.10 6.53 18.99
C GLU A 143 4.40 5.31 18.09
N SER A 144 4.01 5.38 16.82
CA SER A 144 4.51 4.51 15.75
C SER A 144 5.57 5.27 14.96
N LEU A 145 6.75 4.67 14.83
CA LEU A 145 7.78 5.10 13.91
C LEU A 145 7.60 4.37 12.58
N VAL A 146 7.26 5.11 11.53
CA VAL A 146 7.32 4.63 10.15
C VAL A 146 8.70 4.97 9.60
N SER A 147 9.50 3.96 9.30
CA SER A 147 10.79 4.11 8.61
C SER A 147 10.69 3.57 7.19
N THR A 148 11.49 4.15 6.28
CA THR A 148 11.42 3.84 4.85
C THR A 148 12.81 3.57 4.26
N VAL A 149 12.83 3.02 3.04
CA VAL A 149 14.02 2.94 2.19
C VAL A 149 13.68 3.57 0.84
N SER A 150 14.52 4.49 0.39
CA SER A 150 14.43 5.14 -0.92
C SER A 150 14.96 4.25 -2.04
N TRP A 151 14.48 4.45 -3.26
CA TRP A 151 15.23 4.07 -4.46
C TRP A 151 16.27 5.15 -4.76
N LEU A 152 17.53 4.75 -4.97
CA LEU A 152 18.62 5.69 -5.23
C LEU A 152 18.86 5.88 -6.73
N TYR A 153 19.08 7.14 -7.12
CA TYR A 153 19.31 7.56 -8.51
C TYR A 153 19.91 8.95 -8.61
N ASN A 154 20.68 9.18 -9.68
CA ASN A 154 21.06 10.50 -10.17
C ASN A 154 20.33 10.85 -11.49
N SER A 155 19.87 9.85 -12.25
CA SER A 155 19.09 10.03 -13.49
C SER A 155 18.32 8.76 -13.86
N GLU A 156 17.47 8.80 -14.89
CA GLU A 156 16.77 7.61 -15.40
C GLU A 156 17.75 6.49 -15.84
N THR A 157 18.96 6.86 -16.28
CA THR A 157 20.03 5.96 -16.72
C THR A 157 21.08 5.64 -15.66
N ASP A 158 21.03 6.30 -14.50
CA ASP A 158 21.97 6.12 -13.38
C ASP A 158 21.16 6.01 -12.09
N LYS A 159 20.75 4.77 -11.81
CA LYS A 159 19.80 4.39 -10.77
C LYS A 159 19.99 2.93 -10.36
N GLU A 160 19.51 2.58 -9.17
CA GLU A 160 19.60 1.22 -8.66
C GLU A 160 18.90 0.18 -9.56
N PRO A 161 19.43 -1.06 -9.66
CA PRO A 161 18.75 -2.17 -10.31
C PRO A 161 17.35 -2.41 -9.72
N GLY A 162 16.32 -2.30 -10.55
CA GLY A 162 14.92 -2.42 -10.13
C GLY A 162 14.22 -1.10 -9.81
N CYS A 163 14.95 0.03 -9.76
CA CYS A 163 14.37 1.35 -9.54
C CYS A 163 13.29 1.68 -10.61
N PRO A 164 12.06 2.06 -10.20
CA PRO A 164 10.90 2.21 -11.09
C PRO A 164 11.08 3.14 -12.30
N ASN A 165 10.06 3.14 -13.17
CA ASN A 165 10.00 4.04 -14.31
C ASN A 165 9.87 5.50 -13.85
N PHE A 166 10.52 6.41 -14.57
CA PHE A 166 10.47 7.83 -14.25
C PHE A 166 9.18 8.45 -14.78
N ASN A 167 8.56 9.34 -14.01
CA ASN A 167 7.47 10.15 -14.50
C ASN A 167 8.04 11.33 -15.30
N ALA A 168 7.71 11.40 -16.59
CA ALA A 168 8.22 12.43 -17.51
C ALA A 168 7.83 13.89 -17.14
N GLY A 169 6.89 14.10 -16.21
CA GLY A 169 6.50 15.41 -15.69
C GLY A 169 7.27 15.86 -14.45
N THR A 170 7.71 14.93 -13.58
CA THR A 170 8.48 15.25 -12.35
C THR A 170 9.97 14.90 -12.46
N ASN A 171 10.36 14.09 -13.45
CA ASN A 171 11.71 13.53 -13.59
C ASN A 171 12.18 12.72 -12.36
N THR A 172 11.24 12.07 -11.66
CA THR A 172 11.49 11.17 -10.52
C THR A 172 10.86 9.79 -10.77
N PRO A 173 11.40 8.70 -10.18
CA PRO A 173 10.74 7.40 -10.15
C PRO A 173 9.32 7.48 -9.57
N ARG A 174 8.43 6.60 -10.03
CA ARG A 174 7.15 6.36 -9.38
C ARG A 174 6.99 4.88 -9.05
N PRO A 175 6.99 4.49 -7.75
CA PRO A 175 7.29 5.30 -6.57
C PRO A 175 8.78 5.65 -6.43
N VAL A 176 9.12 6.64 -5.58
CA VAL A 176 10.49 6.87 -5.11
C VAL A 176 10.84 5.98 -3.91
N LEU A 177 9.85 5.54 -3.14
CA LEU A 177 10.08 4.62 -2.01
C LEU A 177 10.08 3.16 -2.46
N ARG A 178 10.96 2.38 -1.84
CA ARG A 178 11.17 0.95 -2.10
C ARG A 178 10.53 0.07 -1.04
N SER A 179 10.79 0.36 0.23
CA SER A 179 10.33 -0.42 1.38
C SER A 179 9.86 0.52 2.50
N ALA A 180 8.95 0.04 3.34
CA ALA A 180 8.62 0.67 4.62
C ALA A 180 8.29 -0.39 5.69
N ALA A 181 8.57 -0.06 6.95
CA ALA A 181 8.27 -0.88 8.12
C ALA A 181 7.83 0.00 9.31
N ILE A 182 7.14 -0.60 10.29
CA ILE A 182 6.61 0.11 11.46
C ILE A 182 7.15 -0.51 12.74
N LEU A 183 7.68 0.36 13.62
CA LEU A 183 7.95 0.04 15.01
C LEU A 183 6.95 0.80 15.89
N THR A 184 6.19 0.12 16.76
CA THR A 184 5.20 0.77 17.65
C THR A 184 5.63 0.74 19.12
N CYS A 185 5.68 1.90 19.75
CA CYS A 185 6.00 2.05 21.17
C CYS A 185 4.72 2.10 22.00
N LEU A 186 4.57 1.17 22.95
CA LEU A 186 3.36 0.97 23.76
C LEU A 186 3.61 1.30 25.24
N SER A 187 2.57 1.70 25.96
CA SER A 187 2.61 1.88 27.42
C SER A 187 2.44 0.57 28.21
N GLU A 188 1.87 -0.47 27.61
CA GLU A 188 1.65 -1.78 28.21
C GLU A 188 1.92 -2.90 27.19
N THR A 189 2.12 -4.14 27.67
CA THR A 189 2.31 -5.30 26.79
C THR A 189 0.98 -5.67 26.14
N PRO A 190 0.89 -5.78 24.80
CA PRO A 190 -0.37 -6.09 24.14
C PRO A 190 -0.80 -7.53 24.45
N PRO A 191 -2.12 -7.82 24.53
CA PRO A 191 -2.62 -9.18 24.60
C PRO A 191 -2.11 -10.07 23.45
N GLU A 192 -1.97 -11.37 23.71
CA GLU A 192 -1.60 -12.35 22.67
C GLU A 192 -2.60 -12.32 21.51
N GLY A 193 -2.10 -12.31 20.28
CA GLY A 193 -2.92 -12.19 19.07
C GLY A 193 -3.45 -10.79 18.77
N SER A 194 -2.97 -9.73 19.44
CA SER A 194 -3.36 -8.34 19.11
C SER A 194 -2.96 -7.95 17.69
N PHE A 195 -3.84 -7.20 17.03
CA PHE A 195 -3.50 -6.41 15.84
C PHE A 195 -2.67 -5.18 16.22
N ARG A 196 -1.88 -4.65 15.28
CA ARG A 196 -1.15 -3.40 15.49
C ARG A 196 -2.15 -2.23 15.47
N PRO A 197 -2.08 -1.28 16.41
CA PRO A 197 -2.83 -0.02 16.31
C PRO A 197 -2.48 0.76 15.03
N PRO A 198 -3.36 1.63 14.51
CA PRO A 198 -3.09 2.34 13.26
C PRO A 198 -1.80 3.15 13.32
N TYR A 199 -0.98 3.17 12.27
CA TYR A 199 0.31 3.87 12.32
C TYR A 199 0.18 5.40 12.25
N CYS A 200 -0.89 5.92 11.65
CA CYS A 200 -1.22 7.35 11.65
C CYS A 200 -1.74 7.84 13.01
N GLY A 201 -1.57 9.14 13.28
CA GLY A 201 -2.14 9.80 14.46
C GLY A 201 -1.56 9.35 15.81
N ASN A 202 -2.16 9.84 16.90
CA ASN A 202 -1.64 9.63 18.26
C ASN A 202 -2.39 8.57 19.09
N ASP A 203 -3.50 8.00 18.59
CA ASP A 203 -4.09 6.82 19.23
C ASP A 203 -3.26 5.58 18.88
N LYS A 204 -2.81 4.86 19.90
CA LYS A 204 -2.13 3.55 19.80
C LYS A 204 -2.71 2.55 20.80
N SER A 205 -3.97 2.75 21.21
CA SER A 205 -4.66 1.89 22.16
C SER A 205 -4.79 0.46 21.62
N THR A 206 -4.22 -0.50 22.36
CA THR A 206 -4.32 -1.93 22.06
C THR A 206 -5.65 -2.45 22.60
N GLN A 207 -6.74 -2.11 21.88
CA GLN A 207 -8.10 -2.48 22.28
C GLN A 207 -8.26 -4.00 22.39
N SER A 208 -8.86 -4.47 23.49
CA SER A 208 -9.07 -5.90 23.75
C SER A 208 -10.01 -6.58 22.75
N SER A 209 -10.83 -5.82 22.02
CA SER A 209 -11.61 -6.25 20.86
C SER A 209 -10.71 -6.63 19.67
N ARG A 210 -9.62 -5.88 19.43
CA ARG A 210 -8.74 -6.04 18.27
C ARG A 210 -7.66 -7.12 18.51
N THR A 211 -8.13 -8.35 18.73
CA THR A 211 -7.29 -9.57 18.84
C THR A 211 -7.85 -10.73 18.03
N THR A 212 -7.00 -11.70 17.63
CA THR A 212 -7.42 -12.91 16.91
C THR A 212 -8.56 -13.67 17.56
N ASN A 213 -8.60 -13.71 18.90
CA ASN A 213 -9.61 -14.44 19.67
C ASN A 213 -11.04 -13.89 19.50
N ASN A 214 -11.19 -12.67 18.97
CA ASN A 214 -12.49 -12.07 18.67
C ASN A 214 -12.82 -12.05 17.17
N VAL A 215 -11.96 -12.58 16.29
CA VAL A 215 -12.18 -12.52 14.83
C VAL A 215 -13.36 -13.43 14.44
N GLN A 216 -14.46 -12.79 14.07
CA GLN A 216 -15.77 -13.39 13.82
C GLN A 216 -15.85 -14.06 12.44
N THR A 217 -15.03 -15.09 12.22
CA THR A 217 -14.92 -15.82 10.94
C THR A 217 -16.24 -16.42 10.43
N GLN A 218 -17.27 -16.52 11.26
CA GLN A 218 -18.62 -16.94 10.84
C GLN A 218 -19.31 -15.97 9.86
N PHE A 219 -18.82 -14.73 9.70
CA PHE A 219 -19.28 -13.81 8.67
C PHE A 219 -18.58 -13.99 7.32
N LEU A 220 -17.54 -14.82 7.25
CA LEU A 220 -16.99 -15.26 5.96
C LEU A 220 -17.83 -16.41 5.42
N SER A 221 -18.14 -16.34 4.13
CA SER A 221 -18.69 -17.48 3.42
C SER A 221 -17.66 -18.60 3.26
N ASN A 222 -18.17 -19.78 2.89
CA ASN A 222 -17.38 -20.93 2.48
C ASN A 222 -17.89 -21.40 1.11
N LEU A 223 -17.77 -20.51 0.12
CA LEU A 223 -18.21 -20.72 -1.26
C LEU A 223 -17.36 -21.79 -1.94
N SER A 224 -17.97 -22.52 -2.88
CA SER A 224 -17.34 -23.65 -3.54
C SER A 224 -16.30 -23.18 -4.58
N PRO A 225 -15.01 -23.53 -4.45
CA PRO A 225 -14.02 -23.21 -5.49
C PRO A 225 -14.20 -24.04 -6.77
N ALA A 226 -15.10 -25.03 -6.80
CA ALA A 226 -15.13 -26.07 -7.84
C ALA A 226 -15.38 -25.57 -9.28
N ASN A 227 -16.13 -24.48 -9.44
CA ASN A 227 -16.43 -23.86 -10.74
C ASN A 227 -15.55 -22.64 -11.04
N ILE A 228 -14.71 -22.21 -10.10
CA ILE A 228 -14.02 -20.92 -10.17
C ILE A 228 -12.64 -21.06 -10.82
N ALA A 229 -12.49 -20.54 -12.04
CA ALA A 229 -11.17 -20.47 -12.69
C ALA A 229 -10.34 -19.27 -12.21
N GLY A 230 -9.01 -19.43 -12.26
CA GLY A 230 -8.06 -18.33 -12.04
C GLY A 230 -7.79 -17.95 -10.58
N ILE A 231 -8.25 -18.75 -9.60
CA ILE A 231 -8.03 -18.54 -8.15
C ILE A 231 -6.56 -18.18 -7.87
N PRO A 232 -6.27 -17.05 -7.19
CA PRO A 232 -4.91 -16.64 -6.86
C PRO A 232 -4.21 -17.66 -5.95
N ASP A 233 -2.89 -17.79 -6.09
CA ASP A 233 -2.08 -18.49 -5.10
C ASP A 233 -2.15 -17.75 -3.75
N VAL A 234 -2.47 -18.49 -2.68
CA VAL A 234 -2.67 -17.92 -1.34
C VAL A 234 -1.39 -17.29 -0.81
N SER A 235 -0.22 -17.89 -1.03
CA SER A 235 1.06 -17.36 -0.56
C SER A 235 1.46 -16.07 -1.30
N ALA A 236 1.17 -15.99 -2.60
CA ALA A 236 1.37 -14.80 -3.41
C ALA A 236 0.42 -13.66 -3.00
N MET A 237 -0.85 -13.97 -2.71
CA MET A 237 -1.79 -12.96 -2.20
C MET A 237 -1.41 -12.49 -0.80
N GLU A 238 -1.06 -13.42 0.10
CA GLU A 238 -0.50 -13.13 1.41
C GLU A 238 0.69 -12.17 1.37
N ARG A 239 1.54 -12.28 0.34
CA ARG A 239 2.72 -11.43 0.19
C ARG A 239 2.38 -9.99 -0.20
N LYS A 240 1.29 -9.75 -0.95
CA LYS A 240 0.84 -8.40 -1.35
C LYS A 240 0.38 -7.55 -0.16
N PHE A 241 -0.06 -8.20 0.91
CA PHE A 241 -0.51 -7.56 2.16
C PHE A 241 0.44 -7.85 3.32
N GLN A 242 1.67 -8.34 3.06
CA GLN A 242 2.63 -8.69 4.12
C GLN A 242 3.17 -7.46 4.86
N ARG A 243 3.30 -6.31 4.18
CA ARG A 243 3.92 -5.09 4.71
C ARG A 243 2.90 -3.96 4.79
N VAL A 244 3.22 -2.93 5.57
CA VAL A 244 2.42 -1.69 5.64
C VAL A 244 2.11 -1.12 4.26
N TRP A 245 0.84 -0.86 4.00
CA TRP A 245 0.38 -0.04 2.88
C TRP A 245 0.42 1.43 3.33
N LEU A 246 1.40 2.19 2.84
CA LEU A 246 1.68 3.56 3.27
C LEU A 246 0.77 4.58 2.56
N ASP A 247 -0.53 4.47 2.81
CA ASP A 247 -1.61 5.14 2.05
C ASP A 247 -2.05 6.50 2.66
N HIS A 248 -1.21 7.11 3.52
CA HIS A 248 -1.61 8.28 4.31
C HIS A 248 -1.54 9.63 3.56
N VAL A 249 -0.78 9.68 2.46
CA VAL A 249 -0.69 10.86 1.60
C VAL A 249 -1.66 10.69 0.42
N ASN A 250 -2.59 11.62 0.28
CA ASN A 250 -3.67 11.50 -0.69
C ASN A 250 -3.30 11.87 -2.14
N GLU A 251 -4.30 11.74 -3.01
CA GLU A 251 -4.29 12.14 -4.42
C GLU A 251 -3.14 11.49 -5.22
N SER A 252 -2.76 12.07 -6.36
CA SER A 252 -1.64 11.58 -7.18
C SER A 252 -0.26 11.64 -6.49
N PHE A 253 -0.17 12.20 -5.27
CA PHE A 253 1.08 12.25 -4.49
C PHE A 253 1.35 10.94 -3.74
N GLY A 254 0.33 10.28 -3.18
CA GLY A 254 0.46 8.98 -2.50
C GLY A 254 1.23 7.95 -3.32
N SER A 255 0.87 7.80 -4.60
CA SER A 255 1.54 6.92 -5.56
C SER A 255 3.06 7.13 -5.78
N TYR A 256 3.65 8.25 -5.32
CA TYR A 256 5.11 8.39 -5.30
C TYR A 256 5.75 7.81 -4.03
N LEU A 257 4.98 7.67 -2.95
CA LEU A 257 5.39 7.23 -1.62
C LEU A 257 4.95 5.78 -1.30
N HIS A 258 3.99 5.22 -2.04
CA HIS A 258 3.60 3.81 -1.97
C HIS A 258 4.83 2.90 -2.23
N PRO A 259 5.41 2.22 -1.23
CA PRO A 259 6.72 1.60 -1.41
C PRO A 259 6.62 0.36 -2.32
N SER A 260 7.45 0.26 -3.35
CA SER A 260 7.27 -0.72 -4.44
C SER A 260 7.35 -2.20 -4.02
N GLU A 261 8.01 -2.53 -2.90
CA GLU A 261 8.03 -3.88 -2.34
C GLU A 261 6.89 -4.14 -1.33
N ASN A 262 6.13 -3.10 -0.96
CA ASN A 262 5.04 -3.15 0.02
C ASN A 262 3.66 -3.23 -0.63
N MET A 263 3.40 -2.41 -1.66
CA MET A 263 2.06 -2.18 -2.22
C MET A 263 2.13 -1.68 -3.69
N PRO A 264 1.04 -1.77 -4.48
CA PRO A 264 0.98 -1.12 -5.79
C PRO A 264 0.96 0.41 -5.71
N ASP A 265 1.51 1.10 -6.71
CA ASP A 265 1.54 2.57 -6.77
C ASP A 265 0.18 3.17 -7.16
N TYR A 266 -0.59 2.49 -8.02
CA TYR A 266 -1.81 3.01 -8.62
C TYR A 266 -3.08 2.32 -8.10
N GLY A 267 -4.12 3.12 -7.84
CA GLY A 267 -5.34 2.67 -7.18
C GLY A 267 -6.09 1.55 -7.87
N ARG A 268 -6.03 1.44 -9.21
CA ARG A 268 -6.63 0.33 -9.97
C ARG A 268 -6.04 -1.03 -9.55
N GLU A 269 -4.72 -1.12 -9.46
CA GLU A 269 -4.04 -2.34 -9.04
C GLU A 269 -4.33 -2.65 -7.56
N MET A 270 -4.33 -1.62 -6.69
CA MET A 270 -4.69 -1.77 -5.28
C MET A 270 -6.11 -2.31 -5.09
N ALA A 271 -7.10 -1.74 -5.78
CA ALA A 271 -8.49 -2.18 -5.72
C ALA A 271 -8.71 -3.59 -6.32
N LYS A 272 -7.99 -3.96 -7.38
CA LYS A 272 -7.99 -5.35 -7.89
C LYS A 272 -7.42 -6.32 -6.87
N ASP A 273 -6.32 -5.96 -6.20
CA ASP A 273 -5.71 -6.81 -5.17
C ASP A 273 -6.60 -6.93 -3.92
N ILE A 274 -7.23 -5.84 -3.49
CA ILE A 274 -8.26 -5.82 -2.43
C ILE A 274 -9.44 -6.72 -2.83
N GLY A 275 -9.96 -6.58 -4.05
CA GLY A 275 -11.11 -7.34 -4.55
C GLY A 275 -10.82 -8.84 -4.69
N ASP A 276 -9.68 -9.22 -5.26
CA ASP A 276 -9.28 -10.62 -5.38
C ASP A 276 -8.99 -11.24 -4.00
N LEU A 277 -8.39 -10.51 -3.04
CA LEU A 277 -8.24 -11.02 -1.68
C LEU A 277 -9.60 -11.19 -1.00
N ALA A 278 -10.46 -10.16 -1.07
CA ALA A 278 -11.78 -10.13 -0.46
C ALA A 278 -12.64 -11.33 -0.89
N LEU A 279 -12.65 -11.62 -2.19
CA LEU A 279 -13.35 -12.77 -2.78
C LEU A 279 -12.68 -14.10 -2.46
N LEU A 280 -11.35 -14.16 -2.41
CA LEU A 280 -10.61 -15.37 -2.02
C LEU A 280 -10.99 -15.80 -0.60
N LEU A 281 -11.07 -14.86 0.36
CA LEU A 281 -11.47 -15.15 1.74
C LEU A 281 -12.89 -15.71 1.91
N GLN A 282 -13.79 -15.52 0.93
CA GLN A 282 -15.14 -16.10 0.90
C GLN A 282 -15.18 -17.57 0.44
N LEU A 283 -14.07 -18.14 -0.06
CA LEU A 283 -14.02 -19.54 -0.48
C LEU A 283 -13.86 -20.50 0.72
N ASP A 284 -14.28 -21.75 0.51
CA ASP A 284 -13.87 -22.89 1.32
C ASP A 284 -12.39 -23.22 1.06
N PHE A 285 -11.53 -22.81 1.98
CA PHE A 285 -10.09 -23.07 1.93
C PHE A 285 -9.76 -24.56 2.09
N SER A 286 -10.63 -25.38 2.68
CA SER A 286 -10.38 -26.83 2.80
C SER A 286 -10.45 -27.53 1.44
N ALA A 287 -11.27 -26.99 0.52
CA ALA A 287 -11.42 -27.43 -0.86
C ALA A 287 -10.39 -26.82 -1.84
N LEU A 288 -9.53 -25.88 -1.40
CA LEU A 288 -8.44 -25.35 -2.21
C LEU A 288 -7.25 -26.33 -2.31
N PRO A 289 -6.45 -26.29 -3.40
CA PRO A 289 -5.27 -27.15 -3.54
C PRO A 289 -4.28 -27.01 -2.37
N GLY A 290 -4.02 -28.12 -1.68
CA GLY A 290 -3.14 -28.16 -0.50
C GLY A 290 -3.81 -27.75 0.82
N SER A 291 -5.10 -27.41 0.80
CA SER A 291 -5.91 -27.00 1.97
C SER A 291 -5.20 -25.98 2.91
N PRO A 292 -4.76 -24.82 2.39
CA PRO A 292 -4.09 -23.80 3.18
C PRO A 292 -5.00 -23.22 4.28
N SER A 293 -4.43 -22.58 5.30
CA SER A 293 -5.23 -21.76 6.22
C SER A 293 -5.58 -20.40 5.59
N LYS A 294 -6.68 -19.78 6.03
CA LYS A 294 -7.00 -18.38 5.72
C LYS A 294 -6.41 -17.38 6.71
N ASP A 295 -5.89 -17.82 7.87
CA ASP A 295 -5.53 -16.95 9.02
C ASP A 295 -4.55 -15.82 8.66
N VAL A 296 -3.44 -16.13 8.00
CA VAL A 296 -2.38 -15.14 7.74
C VAL A 296 -2.86 -14.07 6.74
N LEU A 297 -3.60 -14.48 5.72
CA LEU A 297 -4.24 -13.59 4.75
C LEU A 297 -5.31 -12.72 5.41
N LEU A 298 -6.14 -13.33 6.25
CA LEU A 298 -7.22 -12.70 7.01
C LEU A 298 -6.68 -11.62 7.96
N HIS A 299 -5.66 -11.95 8.74
CA HIS A 299 -5.08 -11.02 9.71
C HIS A 299 -4.42 -9.80 9.02
N ARG A 300 -3.75 -10.02 7.89
CA ARG A 300 -3.16 -8.93 7.09
C ARG A 300 -4.20 -7.99 6.49
N PHE A 301 -5.35 -8.51 6.09
CA PHE A 301 -6.42 -7.69 5.53
C PHE A 301 -7.25 -6.95 6.59
N ILE A 302 -7.48 -7.56 7.76
CA ILE A 302 -8.03 -6.86 8.94
C ILE A 302 -7.10 -5.71 9.36
N GLN A 303 -5.77 -5.93 9.33
CA GLN A 303 -4.79 -4.89 9.63
C GLN A 303 -4.86 -3.69 8.66
N LEU A 304 -5.11 -3.93 7.37
CA LEU A 304 -5.32 -2.86 6.39
C LEU A 304 -6.57 -2.02 6.73
N GLY A 305 -7.67 -2.67 7.13
CA GLY A 305 -8.87 -1.96 7.60
C GLY A 305 -8.62 -1.10 8.85
N ILE A 306 -7.82 -1.59 9.80
CA ILE A 306 -7.37 -0.83 10.98
C ILE A 306 -6.54 0.39 10.56
N ASP A 307 -5.57 0.23 9.66
CA ASP A 307 -4.71 1.34 9.21
C ASP A 307 -5.49 2.41 8.44
N LEU A 308 -6.39 2.02 7.52
CA LEU A 308 -7.25 2.93 6.79
C LEU A 308 -8.24 3.67 7.72
N THR A 309 -8.77 2.99 8.74
CA THR A 309 -9.58 3.63 9.79
C THR A 309 -8.78 4.75 10.47
N GLY A 310 -7.56 4.46 10.93
CA GLY A 310 -6.73 5.48 11.58
C GLY A 310 -6.24 6.61 10.66
N ILE A 311 -6.15 6.38 9.36
CA ILE A 311 -5.96 7.47 8.37
C ILE A 311 -7.20 8.38 8.36
N SER A 312 -8.40 7.81 8.22
CA SER A 312 -9.66 8.58 8.23
C SER A 312 -9.87 9.37 9.53
N ASP A 313 -9.65 8.72 10.69
CA ASP A 313 -9.78 9.32 12.02
C ASP A 313 -8.85 10.54 12.23
N ASN A 314 -7.75 10.59 11.47
CA ASN A 314 -6.79 11.70 11.47
C ASN A 314 -6.95 12.62 10.24
N GLY A 315 -8.17 12.71 9.69
CA GLY A 315 -8.54 13.63 8.63
C GLY A 315 -8.11 13.24 7.21
N GLY A 316 -7.62 12.01 7.03
CA GLY A 316 -7.31 11.46 5.72
C GLY A 316 -8.56 11.17 4.90
N SER A 317 -8.43 11.20 3.58
CA SER A 317 -9.54 10.93 2.65
C SER A 317 -9.01 10.55 1.27
N TRP A 318 -9.89 9.89 0.50
CA TRP A 318 -9.61 9.33 -0.82
C TRP A 318 -10.50 9.98 -1.90
N PRO A 319 -10.42 11.30 -2.12
CA PRO A 319 -11.32 12.03 -3.02
C PRO A 319 -11.26 11.54 -4.48
N PRO A 320 -12.30 11.79 -5.27
CA PRO A 320 -12.42 11.21 -6.61
C PRO A 320 -11.41 11.85 -7.57
N ASN A 321 -10.46 11.05 -8.08
CA ASN A 321 -9.54 11.49 -9.13
C ASN A 321 -9.15 10.35 -10.08
N GLY A 322 -9.88 10.23 -11.20
CA GLY A 322 -9.52 9.27 -12.25
C GLY A 322 -9.56 7.84 -11.72
N GLY A 323 -8.40 7.25 -11.42
CA GLY A 323 -8.27 5.91 -10.83
C GLY A 323 -7.27 5.80 -9.68
N PHE A 324 -6.98 6.89 -8.96
CA PHE A 324 -5.91 6.90 -7.95
C PHE A 324 -6.27 6.30 -6.59
N GLN A 325 -7.49 6.51 -6.09
CA GLN A 325 -7.79 6.38 -4.65
C GLN A 325 -8.91 5.37 -4.33
N MET A 326 -9.29 4.53 -5.30
CA MET A 326 -10.37 3.55 -5.16
C MET A 326 -10.09 2.40 -4.19
N GLY A 327 -11.15 1.86 -3.59
CA GLY A 327 -11.20 0.57 -2.89
C GLY A 327 -10.90 0.62 -1.38
N ARG A 328 -10.83 1.80 -0.76
CA ARG A 328 -10.48 1.94 0.66
C ARG A 328 -11.66 1.76 1.62
N LYS A 329 -12.92 1.86 1.17
CA LYS A 329 -14.07 1.68 2.07
C LYS A 329 -14.27 0.22 2.48
N PHE A 330 -14.07 -0.72 1.55
CA PHE A 330 -14.32 -2.14 1.81
C PHE A 330 -13.44 -2.77 2.91
N PRO A 331 -12.10 -2.57 2.95
CA PRO A 331 -11.27 -3.14 4.02
C PRO A 331 -11.68 -2.65 5.42
N ILE A 332 -12.22 -1.43 5.53
CA ILE A 332 -12.74 -0.88 6.80
C ILE A 332 -14.00 -1.66 7.22
N LEU A 333 -15.02 -1.75 6.36
CA LEU A 333 -16.23 -2.57 6.62
C LEU A 333 -15.88 -4.03 6.95
N PHE A 334 -14.95 -4.61 6.22
CA PHE A 334 -14.49 -5.98 6.41
C PHE A 334 -13.86 -6.18 7.80
N ALA A 335 -12.95 -5.28 8.21
CA ALA A 335 -12.36 -5.32 9.53
C ALA A 335 -13.42 -5.06 10.62
N GLY A 336 -14.34 -4.12 10.41
CA GLY A 336 -15.44 -3.79 11.31
C GLY A 336 -16.32 -5.00 11.62
N MET A 337 -16.83 -5.67 10.58
CA MET A 337 -17.70 -6.84 10.72
C MET A 337 -16.99 -7.98 11.45
N LEU A 338 -15.72 -8.25 11.12
CA LEU A 338 -14.98 -9.34 11.73
C LEU A 338 -14.49 -9.06 13.15
N LEU A 339 -14.26 -7.79 13.52
CA LEU A 339 -13.84 -7.41 14.89
C LEU A 339 -15.03 -7.05 15.79
N GLY A 340 -16.23 -6.86 15.23
CA GLY A 340 -17.35 -6.25 15.94
C GLY A 340 -17.12 -4.77 16.26
N ASP A 341 -16.33 -4.08 15.43
CA ASP A 341 -15.93 -2.68 15.64
C ASP A 341 -16.98 -1.74 15.03
N GLN A 342 -17.89 -1.24 15.88
CA GLN A 342 -19.02 -0.41 15.46
C GLN A 342 -18.61 0.85 14.69
N HIS A 343 -17.48 1.48 15.06
CA HIS A 343 -16.99 2.68 14.38
C HIS A 343 -16.63 2.39 12.92
N MET A 344 -15.98 1.25 12.66
CA MET A 344 -15.67 0.78 11.30
C MET A 344 -16.91 0.36 10.52
N MET A 345 -17.96 -0.15 11.19
CA MET A 345 -19.24 -0.44 10.54
C MET A 345 -19.98 0.85 10.13
N GLU A 346 -19.85 1.92 10.92
CA GLU A 346 -20.42 3.24 10.65
C GLU A 346 -19.67 4.04 9.55
N VAL A 347 -18.70 3.44 8.85
CA VAL A 347 -17.98 4.06 7.71
C VAL A 347 -18.89 4.45 6.55
N GLY A 348 -20.10 3.89 6.46
CA GLY A 348 -21.17 4.36 5.58
C GLY A 348 -21.51 5.85 5.79
N ASP A 349 -21.50 6.31 7.05
CA ASP A 349 -21.99 7.63 7.50
C ASP A 349 -20.86 8.64 7.78
N TRP A 350 -19.59 8.24 7.65
CA TRP A 350 -18.44 9.14 7.84
C TRP A 350 -18.43 10.26 6.79
N THR A 351 -17.96 11.46 7.17
CA THR A 351 -17.74 12.59 6.25
C THR A 351 -16.52 12.40 5.31
N THR A 352 -15.87 11.24 5.37
CA THR A 352 -14.66 10.92 4.60
C THR A 352 -15.03 10.57 3.17
N LEU A 353 -14.45 11.29 2.19
CA LEU A 353 -14.63 10.95 0.78
C LEU A 353 -13.89 9.65 0.44
N PHE A 354 -14.62 8.66 -0.09
CA PHE A 354 -14.09 7.47 -0.74
C PHE A 354 -14.29 7.59 -2.25
N GLN A 355 -13.29 7.27 -3.09
CA GLN A 355 -13.36 7.52 -4.53
C GLN A 355 -14.48 6.72 -5.20
N GLU A 356 -14.66 5.46 -4.80
CA GLU A 356 -15.67 4.55 -5.34
C GLU A 356 -17.10 5.07 -5.13
N ASP A 357 -17.36 5.77 -4.01
CA ASP A 357 -18.61 6.47 -3.77
C ASP A 357 -18.66 7.81 -4.52
N ALA A 358 -17.63 8.63 -4.35
CA ALA A 358 -17.55 10.00 -4.85
C ALA A 358 -17.45 10.12 -6.40
N GLN A 359 -17.40 8.99 -7.11
CA GLN A 359 -17.51 8.88 -8.56
C GLN A 359 -18.80 8.20 -9.06
N THR A 360 -19.62 7.59 -8.20
CA THR A 360 -20.84 6.87 -8.61
C THR A 360 -22.09 7.54 -8.04
N PHE A 361 -23.13 7.66 -8.86
CA PHE A 361 -24.34 8.43 -8.51
C PHE A 361 -25.56 7.92 -9.27
N TYR A 362 -26.77 8.29 -8.86
CA TYR A 362 -27.94 8.23 -9.74
C TYR A 362 -28.13 9.59 -10.40
N VAL A 363 -28.28 9.65 -11.71
CA VAL A 363 -28.53 10.91 -12.44
C VAL A 363 -29.81 11.57 -11.90
N THR A 364 -29.71 12.81 -11.43
CA THR A 364 -30.85 13.61 -10.96
C THR A 364 -31.13 14.77 -11.93
N GLN A 365 -32.17 15.56 -11.64
CA GLN A 365 -32.38 16.85 -12.31
C GLN A 365 -31.15 17.75 -12.25
N THR A 366 -30.33 17.65 -11.19
CA THR A 366 -29.11 18.45 -11.02
C THR A 366 -28.12 18.21 -12.17
N GLU A 367 -27.90 16.95 -12.56
CA GLU A 367 -26.96 16.59 -13.62
C GLU A 367 -27.53 16.91 -15.00
N ILE A 368 -28.85 16.75 -15.19
CA ILE A 368 -29.56 17.17 -16.41
C ILE A 368 -29.43 18.70 -16.58
N ASP A 369 -29.76 19.48 -15.55
CA ASP A 369 -29.70 20.94 -15.57
C ASP A 369 -28.26 21.46 -15.72
N ILE A 370 -27.27 20.85 -15.05
CA ILE A 370 -25.85 21.18 -15.22
C ILE A 370 -25.43 20.97 -16.66
N THR A 371 -25.66 19.77 -17.22
CA THR A 371 -25.14 19.40 -18.55
C THR A 371 -25.86 20.09 -19.71
N ASN A 372 -27.07 20.62 -19.49
CA ASN A 372 -27.80 21.44 -20.47
C ASN A 372 -27.60 22.97 -20.26
N SER A 373 -26.59 23.38 -19.48
CA SER A 373 -26.33 24.80 -19.16
C SER A 373 -24.93 25.30 -19.57
N ASN A 374 -24.76 26.63 -19.53
CA ASN A 374 -23.45 27.29 -19.69
C ASN A 374 -22.46 27.00 -18.54
N ALA A 375 -22.85 26.24 -17.50
CA ALA A 375 -21.95 25.78 -16.44
C ALA A 375 -21.32 24.40 -16.75
N TRP A 376 -21.79 23.70 -17.80
CA TRP A 376 -21.19 22.45 -18.24
C TRP A 376 -19.76 22.68 -18.75
N ASN A 377 -18.83 21.90 -18.24
CA ASN A 377 -17.41 21.95 -18.56
C ASN A 377 -16.86 20.50 -18.59
N PRO A 378 -17.33 19.67 -19.54
CA PRO A 378 -17.05 18.24 -19.59
C PRO A 378 -15.55 17.96 -19.67
N ASP A 379 -15.12 16.76 -19.26
CA ASP A 379 -13.70 16.38 -19.32
C ASP A 379 -13.12 16.58 -20.73
N SER A 380 -12.10 17.44 -20.85
CA SER A 380 -11.57 17.94 -22.13
C SER A 380 -10.88 16.90 -23.02
N ARG A 381 -10.83 15.64 -22.58
CA ARG A 381 -10.38 14.48 -23.36
C ARG A 381 -11.53 13.76 -24.06
N ILE A 382 -12.78 14.08 -23.75
CA ILE A 382 -13.97 13.57 -24.43
C ILE A 382 -14.17 14.38 -25.73
N THR A 383 -14.03 13.72 -26.88
CA THR A 383 -14.07 14.39 -28.19
C THR A 383 -15.47 14.94 -28.54
N ASN A 384 -16.52 14.23 -28.15
CA ASN A 384 -17.92 14.62 -28.37
C ASN A 384 -18.70 14.37 -27.06
N PRO A 385 -18.77 15.35 -26.14
CA PRO A 385 -19.46 15.18 -24.87
C PRO A 385 -20.98 15.14 -25.08
N LEU A 386 -21.65 14.23 -24.37
CA LEU A 386 -23.10 14.04 -24.39
C LEU A 386 -23.72 14.50 -23.06
N PRO A 387 -24.74 15.37 -23.07
CA PRO A 387 -25.44 15.77 -21.86
C PRO A 387 -26.40 14.67 -21.39
N TYR A 388 -26.87 14.77 -20.14
CA TYR A 388 -27.97 13.94 -19.64
C TYR A 388 -29.33 14.54 -20.05
N SER A 389 -30.35 13.70 -20.05
CA SER A 389 -31.74 14.08 -20.31
C SER A 389 -32.70 13.35 -19.37
N GLU A 390 -34.00 13.66 -19.48
CA GLU A 390 -35.07 12.94 -18.77
C GLU A 390 -35.08 11.41 -19.03
N LEU A 391 -34.43 10.93 -20.10
CA LEU A 391 -34.27 9.49 -20.39
C LEU A 391 -33.28 8.80 -19.43
N GLU A 392 -32.36 9.56 -18.85
CA GLU A 392 -31.33 9.08 -17.94
C GLU A 392 -31.72 9.30 -16.46
N LEU A 393 -32.86 9.91 -16.15
CA LEU A 393 -33.26 10.22 -14.77
C LEU A 393 -33.36 8.94 -13.91
N GLY A 394 -32.58 8.87 -12.83
CA GLY A 394 -32.49 7.70 -11.96
C GLY A 394 -31.54 6.59 -12.44
N LEU A 395 -30.83 6.78 -13.56
CA LEU A 395 -29.82 5.85 -14.06
C LEU A 395 -28.59 5.85 -13.12
N PRO A 396 -28.11 4.69 -12.63
CA PRO A 396 -26.84 4.62 -11.91
C PRO A 396 -25.69 4.84 -12.88
N GLU A 397 -24.83 5.82 -12.60
CA GLU A 397 -23.89 6.42 -13.54
C GLU A 397 -22.54 6.75 -12.85
N TRP A 398 -21.50 6.96 -13.64
CA TRP A 398 -20.14 7.23 -13.16
C TRP A 398 -19.57 8.53 -13.75
N GLY A 399 -18.91 9.31 -12.90
CA GLY A 399 -18.34 10.61 -13.23
C GLY A 399 -16.95 10.77 -12.61
N ILE A 400 -15.97 11.19 -13.42
CA ILE A 400 -14.53 11.15 -13.08
C ILE A 400 -14.17 11.85 -11.77
N ARG A 401 -14.94 12.89 -11.41
CA ARG A 401 -14.79 13.69 -10.19
C ARG A 401 -16.14 14.08 -9.57
N HIS A 402 -17.21 13.30 -9.82
CA HIS A 402 -18.62 13.69 -9.61
C HIS A 402 -18.86 14.55 -8.36
N ALA A 403 -18.59 14.02 -7.16
CA ALA A 403 -18.88 14.71 -5.88
C ALA A 403 -18.06 16.00 -5.62
N THR A 404 -17.12 16.36 -6.49
CA THR A 404 -16.25 17.56 -6.35
C THR A 404 -16.27 18.47 -7.58
N GLN A 405 -16.56 17.94 -8.78
CA GLN A 405 -16.56 18.68 -10.05
C GLN A 405 -17.64 18.11 -11.00
N PRO A 406 -18.94 18.08 -10.63
CA PRO A 406 -19.99 17.44 -11.42
C PRO A 406 -20.22 18.10 -12.78
N THR A 407 -19.75 19.34 -12.96
CA THR A 407 -19.72 20.03 -14.27
C THR A 407 -18.85 19.31 -15.31
N ARG A 408 -18.01 18.34 -14.93
CA ARG A 408 -17.18 17.54 -15.83
C ARG A 408 -17.85 16.27 -16.34
N ASP A 409 -18.97 15.89 -15.75
CA ASP A 409 -19.65 14.63 -16.06
C ASP A 409 -20.37 14.71 -17.41
N ALA A 410 -20.52 13.55 -18.05
CA ALA A 410 -21.13 13.39 -19.36
C ALA A 410 -21.59 11.93 -19.54
N LEU A 411 -22.65 11.73 -20.33
CA LEU A 411 -23.26 10.42 -20.59
C LEU A 411 -22.34 9.45 -21.39
N ASN A 412 -21.18 9.92 -21.84
CA ASN A 412 -20.16 9.17 -22.56
C ASN A 412 -19.74 7.87 -21.84
N TRP A 413 -19.98 6.73 -22.49
CA TRP A 413 -19.42 5.46 -22.05
C TRP A 413 -17.90 5.38 -22.32
N ASP A 414 -17.40 6.12 -23.30
CA ASP A 414 -15.97 6.33 -23.59
C ASP A 414 -15.29 7.37 -22.66
N ALA A 415 -15.96 7.78 -21.57
CA ALA A 415 -15.40 8.73 -20.60
C ALA A 415 -14.05 8.23 -20.01
N PRO A 416 -12.99 9.06 -20.01
CA PRO A 416 -11.68 8.69 -19.49
C PRO A 416 -11.76 8.14 -18.06
N TYR A 417 -10.99 7.09 -17.77
CA TYR A 417 -10.96 6.36 -16.49
C TYR A 417 -12.22 5.55 -16.13
N ARG A 418 -13.33 5.61 -16.88
CA ARG A 418 -14.50 4.72 -16.63
C ARG A 418 -14.08 3.24 -16.69
N HIS A 419 -13.35 2.86 -17.73
CA HIS A 419 -12.78 1.52 -17.92
C HIS A 419 -11.69 1.17 -16.89
N ILE A 420 -11.13 2.14 -16.14
CA ILE A 420 -10.13 1.91 -15.09
C ILE A 420 -10.79 1.55 -13.77
N ASN A 421 -11.97 2.10 -13.46
CA ASN A 421 -12.67 1.88 -12.19
C ASN A 421 -13.53 0.60 -12.22
N GLY A 422 -14.33 0.37 -13.27
CA GLY A 422 -15.23 -0.80 -13.32
C GLY A 422 -14.50 -2.14 -13.18
N VAL A 423 -13.35 -2.27 -13.85
CA VAL A 423 -12.49 -3.47 -13.79
C VAL A 423 -11.85 -3.74 -12.42
N ALA A 424 -11.92 -2.79 -11.50
CA ALA A 424 -11.27 -2.84 -10.20
C ALA A 424 -12.28 -2.88 -9.04
N ASN A 425 -13.36 -2.08 -9.13
CA ASN A 425 -14.44 -2.07 -8.13
C ASN A 425 -15.19 -3.40 -8.06
N SER A 426 -15.26 -4.15 -9.17
CA SER A 426 -16.01 -5.41 -9.30
C SER A 426 -15.76 -6.42 -8.16
N GLY A 427 -14.50 -6.60 -7.73
CA GLY A 427 -14.15 -7.63 -6.75
C GLY A 427 -14.70 -7.34 -5.36
N PHE A 428 -14.43 -6.13 -4.84
CA PHE A 428 -14.87 -5.75 -3.50
C PHE A 428 -16.39 -5.45 -3.42
N VAL A 429 -17.02 -4.99 -4.50
CA VAL A 429 -18.48 -4.81 -4.57
C VAL A 429 -19.21 -6.17 -4.49
N LEU A 430 -18.68 -7.21 -5.14
CA LEU A 430 -19.21 -8.56 -5.01
C LEU A 430 -18.95 -9.15 -3.60
N ALA A 431 -17.78 -8.92 -3.03
CA ALA A 431 -17.48 -9.36 -1.66
C ALA A 431 -18.40 -8.69 -0.62
N ALA A 432 -18.72 -7.40 -0.79
CA ALA A 432 -19.70 -6.69 0.02
C ALA A 432 -21.12 -7.28 -0.14
N HIS A 433 -21.54 -7.66 -1.35
CA HIS A 433 -22.79 -8.42 -1.55
C HIS A 433 -22.77 -9.77 -0.81
N ILE A 434 -21.69 -10.55 -0.93
CA ILE A 434 -21.55 -11.86 -0.28
C ILE A 434 -21.63 -11.76 1.25
N MET A 435 -21.06 -10.70 1.83
CA MET A 435 -21.07 -10.46 3.28
C MET A 435 -22.32 -9.70 3.78
N GLY A 436 -23.23 -9.28 2.89
CA GLY A 436 -24.44 -8.52 3.22
C GLY A 436 -24.22 -7.02 3.50
N LEU A 437 -23.00 -6.50 3.29
CA LEU A 437 -22.54 -5.16 3.64
C LEU A 437 -23.10 -4.00 2.78
N LYS A 438 -24.10 -4.22 1.91
CA LYS A 438 -24.60 -3.16 1.00
C LYS A 438 -25.27 -2.00 1.77
N GLU A 439 -25.94 -2.29 2.88
CA GLU A 439 -26.61 -1.26 3.69
C GLU A 439 -25.59 -0.50 4.57
N ASP A 440 -24.65 -1.21 5.23
CA ASP A 440 -23.57 -0.59 6.03
C ASP A 440 -22.62 0.26 5.18
N TRP A 441 -22.49 -0.04 3.88
CA TRP A 441 -21.78 0.79 2.92
C TRP A 441 -22.45 2.16 2.71
N ASN A 442 -23.79 2.23 2.86
CA ASN A 442 -24.63 3.42 2.67
C ASN A 442 -24.42 4.17 1.33
N HIS A 443 -24.17 3.44 0.23
CA HIS A 443 -24.09 4.06 -1.12
C HIS A 443 -24.57 3.10 -2.22
N PRO A 444 -25.89 2.92 -2.41
CA PRO A 444 -26.43 1.93 -3.33
C PRO A 444 -26.09 2.18 -4.81
N ALA A 445 -25.78 3.44 -5.19
CA ALA A 445 -25.43 3.81 -6.55
C ALA A 445 -24.17 3.10 -7.07
N LEU A 446 -23.17 2.82 -6.22
CA LEU A 446 -21.98 2.06 -6.59
C LEU A 446 -22.33 0.64 -7.06
N PHE A 447 -23.15 -0.05 -6.27
CA PHE A 447 -23.55 -1.44 -6.54
C PHE A 447 -24.38 -1.53 -7.82
N ASP A 448 -25.37 -0.66 -7.96
CA ASP A 448 -26.27 -0.60 -9.11
C ASP A 448 -25.53 -0.16 -10.39
N TYR A 449 -24.54 0.74 -10.26
CA TYR A 449 -23.64 1.10 -11.36
C TYR A 449 -22.76 -0.07 -11.79
N MET A 450 -22.24 -0.85 -10.83
CA MET A 450 -21.41 -2.02 -11.16
C MET A 450 -22.19 -3.10 -11.89
N ASP A 451 -23.44 -3.36 -11.51
CA ASP A 451 -24.34 -4.24 -12.28
C ASP A 451 -24.53 -3.75 -13.71
N ARG A 452 -24.90 -2.47 -13.89
CA ARG A 452 -25.02 -1.85 -15.23
C ARG A 452 -23.72 -1.93 -16.04
N TRP A 453 -22.58 -1.72 -15.38
CA TRP A 453 -21.28 -1.80 -16.04
C TRP A 453 -20.95 -3.23 -16.48
N TRP A 454 -21.31 -4.25 -15.70
CA TRP A 454 -21.17 -5.65 -16.08
C TRP A 454 -22.08 -6.05 -17.25
N ASP A 455 -23.36 -5.67 -17.22
CA ASP A 455 -24.32 -5.90 -18.32
C ASP A 455 -23.83 -5.30 -19.65
N LEU A 456 -23.09 -4.19 -19.61
CA LEU A 456 -22.56 -3.49 -20.79
C LEU A 456 -21.15 -3.93 -21.23
N THR A 457 -20.40 -4.67 -20.41
CA THR A 457 -18.95 -4.93 -20.67
C THR A 457 -18.48 -6.38 -20.45
N ASP A 458 -19.25 -7.23 -19.77
CA ASP A 458 -18.81 -8.57 -19.33
C ASP A 458 -17.40 -8.54 -18.67
N GLY A 459 -17.13 -7.52 -17.87
CA GLY A 459 -15.89 -7.37 -17.10
C GLY A 459 -14.70 -6.79 -17.89
N ALA A 460 -14.87 -6.37 -19.14
CA ALA A 460 -13.78 -5.84 -19.97
C ALA A 460 -14.17 -4.58 -20.77
N ALA A 461 -13.36 -3.52 -20.64
CA ALA A 461 -13.55 -2.25 -21.35
C ALA A 461 -12.21 -1.69 -21.83
N ASP A 462 -12.17 -1.25 -23.09
CA ASP A 462 -10.95 -0.88 -23.82
C ASP A 462 -9.85 -1.97 -23.70
N ALA A 463 -8.65 -1.61 -23.25
CA ALA A 463 -7.55 -2.55 -23.00
C ALA A 463 -7.50 -3.04 -21.53
N GLN A 464 -8.57 -2.84 -20.75
CA GLN A 464 -8.65 -3.21 -19.35
C GLN A 464 -9.68 -4.32 -19.13
N GLN A 465 -9.36 -5.24 -18.23
CA GLN A 465 -10.24 -6.32 -17.80
C GLN A 465 -10.14 -6.52 -16.29
N THR A 466 -11.21 -7.03 -15.67
CA THR A 466 -11.17 -7.65 -14.35
C THR A 466 -10.18 -8.82 -14.34
N THR A 467 -9.74 -9.27 -13.16
CA THR A 467 -8.98 -10.51 -13.08
C THR A 467 -9.85 -11.70 -13.53
N LEU A 468 -9.22 -12.79 -13.97
CA LEU A 468 -9.96 -14.00 -14.34
C LEU A 468 -10.75 -14.53 -13.12
N PHE A 469 -10.16 -14.44 -11.93
CA PHE A 469 -10.79 -14.82 -10.67
C PHE A 469 -12.04 -13.99 -10.37
N THR A 470 -11.92 -12.66 -10.29
CA THR A 470 -13.06 -11.77 -10.04
C THR A 470 -14.17 -11.99 -11.08
N LYS A 471 -13.83 -12.25 -12.35
CA LYS A 471 -14.83 -12.58 -13.38
C LYS A 471 -15.57 -13.89 -13.14
N ASN A 472 -14.86 -14.97 -12.79
CA ASN A 472 -15.50 -16.26 -12.49
C ASN A 472 -16.36 -16.16 -11.23
N MET A 473 -15.87 -15.48 -10.19
CA MET A 473 -16.65 -15.21 -8.97
C MET A 473 -17.93 -14.41 -9.28
N TRP A 474 -17.85 -13.38 -10.13
CA TRP A 474 -19.03 -12.59 -10.52
C TRP A 474 -20.04 -13.42 -11.33
N GLN A 475 -19.57 -14.20 -12.30
CA GLN A 475 -20.43 -15.01 -13.16
C GLN A 475 -21.09 -16.19 -12.40
N GLU A 476 -20.42 -16.79 -11.42
CA GLU A 476 -20.98 -17.85 -10.58
C GLU A 476 -21.93 -17.29 -9.50
N TYR A 477 -21.53 -16.22 -8.78
CA TYR A 477 -22.19 -15.84 -7.52
C TYR A 477 -22.99 -14.52 -7.53
N ARG A 478 -22.79 -13.59 -8.48
CA ARG A 478 -23.46 -12.27 -8.39
C ARG A 478 -24.99 -12.38 -8.33
N ALA A 479 -25.56 -13.34 -9.05
CA ALA A 479 -27.00 -13.52 -9.20
C ALA A 479 -27.74 -13.91 -7.90
N ASP A 480 -27.02 -14.46 -6.91
CA ASP A 480 -27.62 -14.96 -5.66
C ASP A 480 -27.94 -13.85 -4.64
N TYR A 481 -27.39 -12.63 -4.83
CA TYR A 481 -27.43 -11.54 -3.85
C TYR A 481 -28.30 -10.35 -4.34
N PRO A 482 -29.64 -10.43 -4.24
CA PRO A 482 -30.52 -9.34 -4.65
C PRO A 482 -30.36 -8.09 -3.76
N PRO A 483 -30.65 -6.88 -4.29
CA PRO A 483 -31.06 -6.61 -5.66
C PRO A 483 -29.89 -6.77 -6.66
N VAL A 484 -30.24 -7.17 -7.88
CA VAL A 484 -29.40 -6.97 -9.07
C VAL A 484 -30.08 -5.88 -9.88
N TRP A 485 -29.40 -4.76 -10.12
CA TRP A 485 -29.95 -3.69 -10.95
C TRP A 485 -30.19 -4.20 -12.37
N LYS A 486 -31.26 -3.71 -12.98
CA LYS A 486 -31.61 -3.95 -14.38
C LYS A 486 -32.17 -2.68 -14.97
N GLN A 487 -31.89 -2.43 -16.25
CA GLN A 487 -32.50 -1.32 -16.97
C GLN A 487 -34.03 -1.46 -16.96
N GLN A 488 -34.72 -0.38 -16.59
CA GLN A 488 -36.19 -0.30 -16.52
C GLN A 488 -36.81 0.01 -17.89
#